data_AF-A0A1R1PPE6-F1
#
_entry.id   AF-A0A1R1PPE6-F1
#
_cell.length_a   1.000
_cell.length_b   1.000
_cell.length_c   1.000
_cell.angle_alpha   90.00
_cell.angle_beta   90.00
_cell.angle_gamma   90.00
#
_symmetry.space_group_name_H-M   'P 1'
#
loop_
_entity.id
_entity.type
_entity.pdbx_description
1 polymer ?
#
loop_
_entity_poly.entity_id
_entity_poly.type
_entity_poly.pdbx_seq_one_letter_code
_entity_poly.pdbx_strand_id
1 'polypeptide(L)'
;MSKLDLDSILSVEVTSELVKSMELLWNEKNIDKVLLNDKGVAVMDSADYFFQNARRISLPGYIPNIDDVLRARLKTTGITEIDFMMNNRIIRMFDVGGQRSERKKWIHCFEGVTSVIFCVSLSDYDQSLLEETSHRNVTSKRAEGQWHPVKLAKTTQLRE
;
A
#
# COMPACT_ATOMS: atom_id res chain seq x y z
N MET A 1 -12.77 10.86 13.35
CA MET A 1 -13.34 10.14 12.19
C MET A 1 -13.59 8.72 12.63
N SER A 2 -14.85 8.28 12.56
CA SER A 2 -15.22 6.88 12.80
C SER A 2 -14.35 5.97 11.92
N LYS A 3 -13.90 4.84 12.47
CA LYS A 3 -13.34 3.75 11.67
C LYS A 3 -14.33 3.53 10.51
N LEU A 4 -13.89 3.78 9.28
CA LEU A 4 -14.60 3.32 8.10
C LEU A 4 -14.84 1.83 8.30
N ASP A 5 -16.11 1.45 8.40
CA ASP A 5 -16.52 0.08 8.63
C ASP A 5 -16.16 -0.73 7.39
N LEU A 6 -15.13 -1.57 7.52
CA LEU A 6 -14.61 -2.36 6.41
C LEU A 6 -15.70 -3.29 5.87
N ASP A 7 -16.56 -3.80 6.74
CA ASP A 7 -17.65 -4.70 6.36
C ASP A 7 -18.72 -3.94 5.56
N SER A 8 -19.00 -2.68 5.93
CA SER A 8 -19.87 -1.81 5.14
C SER A 8 -19.29 -1.49 3.76
N ILE A 9 -17.98 -1.25 3.64
CA ILE A 9 -17.33 -0.99 2.34
C ILE A 9 -17.32 -2.23 1.46
N LEU A 10 -17.01 -3.39 2.03
CA LEU A 10 -16.98 -4.67 1.32
C LEU A 10 -18.38 -5.13 0.90
N SER A 11 -19.44 -4.61 1.54
CA SER A 11 -20.84 -4.87 1.18
C SER A 11 -21.36 -4.00 0.01
N VAL A 12 -20.56 -3.04 -0.48
CA VAL A 12 -20.99 -2.19 -1.60
C VAL A 12 -21.01 -3.00 -2.90
N GLU A 13 -22.19 -3.19 -3.46
CA GLU A 13 -22.36 -3.81 -4.76
C GLU A 13 -21.89 -2.85 -5.86
N VAL A 14 -20.93 -3.30 -6.67
CA VAL A 14 -20.40 -2.51 -7.78
C VAL A 14 -21.35 -2.61 -8.97
N THR A 15 -22.36 -1.74 -8.99
CA THR A 15 -23.35 -1.69 -10.08
C THR A 15 -22.77 -1.07 -11.35
N SER A 16 -23.37 -1.39 -12.51
CA SER A 16 -22.97 -0.79 -13.78
C SER A 16 -23.15 0.74 -13.81
N GLU A 17 -24.10 1.28 -13.05
CA GLU A 17 -24.32 2.72 -12.91
C GLU A 17 -23.19 3.39 -12.12
N LEU A 18 -22.72 2.74 -11.04
CA LEU A 18 -21.59 3.21 -10.26
C LEU A 18 -20.32 3.26 -11.12
N VAL A 19 -20.04 2.20 -11.87
CA VAL A 19 -18.89 2.12 -12.78
C VAL A 19 -18.92 3.22 -13.81
N LYS A 20 -20.07 3.45 -14.44
CA LYS A 20 -20.25 4.55 -15.41
C LYS A 20 -20.02 5.91 -14.76
N SER A 21 -20.49 6.09 -13.52
CA SER A 21 -20.28 7.33 -12.76
C SER A 21 -18.81 7.54 -12.41
N MET A 22 -18.09 6.48 -12.04
CA MET A 22 -16.64 6.51 -11.80
C MET A 22 -15.87 6.89 -13.07
N GLU A 23 -16.21 6.29 -14.21
CA GLU A 23 -15.60 6.62 -15.51
C GLU A 23 -15.86 8.06 -15.92
N LEU A 24 -17.08 8.57 -15.76
CA LEU A 24 -17.42 9.95 -16.08
C LEU A 24 -16.67 10.94 -15.18
N LEU A 25 -16.56 10.63 -13.89
CA LEU A 25 -15.83 11.47 -12.92
C LEU A 25 -14.33 11.49 -13.23
N TRP A 26 -13.74 10.33 -13.52
CA TRP A 26 -12.31 10.22 -13.81
C TRP A 26 -11.91 10.86 -15.14
N ASN A 27 -12.85 10.95 -16.10
CA ASN A 27 -12.61 11.60 -17.40
C ASN A 27 -13.00 13.09 -17.43
N GLU A 28 -13.33 13.70 -16.29
CA GLU A 28 -13.61 15.14 -16.27
C GLU A 28 -12.32 15.94 -16.54
N LYS A 29 -12.40 16.95 -17.41
CA LYS A 29 -11.37 17.90 -17.80
C LYS A 29 -10.62 18.56 -16.64
N ASN A 30 -11.24 18.65 -15.46
CA ASN A 30 -10.62 19.29 -14.30
C ASN A 30 -10.11 18.31 -13.24
N ILE A 31 -10.20 17.00 -13.45
CA ILE A 31 -9.77 16.01 -12.45
C ILE A 31 -8.30 16.21 -12.08
N ASP A 32 -7.43 16.43 -13.06
CA ASP A 32 -6.00 16.67 -12.84
C ASP A 32 -5.76 17.91 -11.97
N LYS A 33 -6.54 18.97 -12.16
CA LYS A 33 -6.42 20.19 -11.35
C LYS A 33 -6.85 19.94 -9.91
N VAL A 34 -7.85 19.10 -9.68
CA VAL A 34 -8.29 18.72 -8.34
C VAL A 34 -7.21 17.86 -7.67
N LEU A 35 -6.67 16.87 -8.38
CA LEU A 35 -5.62 15.98 -7.89
C LEU A 35 -4.30 16.71 -7.60
N LEU A 36 -3.93 17.70 -8.42
CA LEU A 36 -2.68 18.45 -8.27
C LEU A 36 -2.75 19.59 -7.25
N ASN A 37 -3.91 20.25 -7.11
CA ASN A 37 -4.01 21.48 -6.29
C ASN A 37 -4.54 21.24 -4.88
N ASP A 38 -5.27 20.16 -4.63
CA ASP A 38 -5.86 19.92 -3.31
C ASP A 38 -4.94 19.08 -2.42
N LYS A 39 -4.18 19.76 -1.56
CA LYS A 39 -3.37 19.12 -0.50
C LYS A 39 -4.21 18.38 0.55
N GLY A 40 -5.54 18.48 0.50
CA GLY A 40 -6.48 17.82 1.40
C GLY A 40 -6.95 16.45 0.92
N VAL A 41 -6.78 16.11 -0.36
CA VAL A 41 -7.29 14.85 -0.92
C VAL A 41 -6.13 13.86 -1.11
N ALA A 42 -6.03 12.90 -0.20
CA ALA A 42 -5.10 11.78 -0.35
C ALA A 42 -5.69 10.77 -1.35
N VAL A 43 -5.15 10.76 -2.57
CA VAL A 43 -5.49 9.77 -3.60
C VAL A 43 -4.44 8.66 -3.61
N MET A 44 -4.87 7.42 -3.83
CA MET A 44 -3.96 6.29 -3.95
C MET A 44 -3.16 6.37 -5.25
N ASP A 45 -1.87 6.02 -5.22
CA ASP A 45 -1.01 6.00 -6.42
C ASP A 45 -1.56 5.12 -7.55
N SER A 46 -2.29 4.06 -7.19
CA SER A 46 -2.93 3.13 -8.14
C SER A 46 -4.33 3.56 -8.58
N ALA A 47 -4.82 4.73 -8.18
CA ALA A 47 -6.16 5.21 -8.51
C ALA A 47 -6.38 5.23 -10.03
N ASP A 48 -5.46 5.83 -10.79
CA ASP A 48 -5.57 5.93 -12.25
C ASP A 48 -5.75 4.56 -12.91
N TYR A 49 -4.92 3.58 -12.52
CA TYR A 49 -5.02 2.22 -13.01
C TYR A 49 -6.40 1.61 -12.72
N PHE A 50 -6.91 1.74 -11.49
CA PHE A 50 -8.17 1.13 -11.10
C PHE A 50 -9.38 1.82 -11.76
N PHE A 51 -9.36 3.14 -11.93
CA PHE A 51 -10.44 3.87 -12.61
C PHE A 51 -10.48 3.57 -14.11
N GLN A 52 -9.32 3.49 -14.78
CA GLN A 52 -9.25 3.08 -16.20
C GLN A 52 -9.72 1.62 -16.41
N ASN A 53 -9.57 0.76 -15.40
CA ASN A 53 -9.97 -0.65 -15.46
C ASN A 53 -11.30 -0.95 -14.76
N ALA A 54 -12.03 0.07 -14.30
CA ALA A 54 -13.23 -0.10 -13.48
C ALA A 54 -14.27 -1.01 -14.14
N ARG A 55 -14.45 -0.88 -15.45
CA ARG A 55 -15.36 -1.74 -16.23
C ARG A 55 -14.94 -3.21 -16.23
N ARG A 56 -13.65 -3.53 -16.37
CA ARG A 56 -13.15 -4.90 -16.35
C ARG A 56 -13.31 -5.53 -14.96
N ILE A 57 -12.98 -4.76 -13.93
CA ILE A 57 -12.96 -5.20 -12.53
C ILE A 57 -14.39 -5.41 -11.98
N SER A 58 -15.37 -4.71 -12.53
CA SER A 58 -16.79 -4.81 -12.12
C SER A 58 -17.58 -5.89 -12.84
N LEU A 59 -16.99 -6.63 -13.79
CA LEU A 59 -17.72 -7.69 -14.49
C LEU A 59 -18.01 -8.88 -13.57
N PRO A 60 -19.18 -9.53 -13.71
CA PRO A 60 -19.46 -10.79 -13.02
C PRO A 60 -18.39 -11.84 -13.35
N GLY A 61 -17.88 -12.51 -12.32
CA GLY A 61 -16.83 -13.53 -12.48
C GLY A 61 -15.43 -12.96 -12.70
N TYR A 62 -15.20 -11.69 -12.39
CA TYR A 62 -13.87 -11.08 -12.41
C TYR A 62 -12.86 -11.89 -11.58
N ILE A 63 -11.72 -12.20 -12.20
CA ILE A 63 -10.55 -12.79 -11.58
C ILE A 63 -9.41 -11.77 -11.69
N PRO A 64 -8.80 -11.31 -10.58
CA PRO A 64 -7.68 -10.38 -10.61
C PRO A 64 -6.51 -10.91 -11.42
N ASN A 65 -5.97 -10.06 -12.29
CA ASN A 65 -4.71 -10.34 -12.96
C ASN A 65 -3.52 -9.95 -12.07
N ILE A 66 -2.30 -10.18 -12.56
CA ILE A 66 -1.07 -9.87 -11.81
C ILE A 66 -0.98 -8.38 -11.48
N ASP A 67 -1.33 -7.49 -12.42
CA ASP A 67 -1.27 -6.05 -12.21
C ASP A 67 -2.28 -5.56 -11.16
N ASP A 68 -3.48 -6.15 -11.13
CA ASP A 68 -4.50 -5.88 -10.11
C ASP A 68 -3.96 -6.21 -8.72
N VAL A 69 -3.35 -7.40 -8.58
CA VAL A 69 -2.78 -7.87 -7.32
C VAL A 69 -1.60 -7.00 -6.88
N LEU A 70 -0.70 -6.64 -7.79
CA LEU A 70 0.48 -5.83 -7.48
C LEU A 70 0.14 -4.37 -7.13
N ARG A 71 -0.94 -3.83 -7.70
CA ARG A 71 -1.38 -2.44 -7.49
C ARG A 71 -2.39 -2.28 -6.37
N ALA A 72 -3.03 -3.37 -5.93
CA ALA A 72 -3.92 -3.39 -4.79
C ALA A 72 -3.13 -3.06 -3.51
N ARG A 73 -3.56 -2.02 -2.80
CA ARG A 73 -2.93 -1.61 -1.54
C ARG A 73 -3.70 -2.23 -0.38
N LEU A 74 -3.12 -3.25 0.23
CA LEU A 74 -3.54 -3.76 1.52
C LEU A 74 -2.51 -3.40 2.57
N LYS A 75 -2.97 -2.94 3.73
CA LYS A 75 -2.09 -2.66 4.86
C LYS A 75 -1.50 -3.99 5.34
N THR A 76 -0.17 -4.13 5.28
CA THR A 76 0.53 -5.21 5.98
C THR A 76 0.34 -5.04 7.49
N THR A 77 -0.28 -6.02 8.12
CA THR A 77 -0.43 -6.12 9.58
C THR A 77 0.32 -7.34 10.09
N GLY A 78 1.05 -7.20 11.19
CA GLY A 78 1.84 -8.30 11.74
C GLY A 78 3.11 -8.58 10.94
N ILE A 79 3.53 -9.84 11.00
CA ILE A 79 4.74 -10.37 10.36
C ILE A 79 4.28 -11.52 9.47
N THR A 80 4.61 -11.45 8.18
CA THR A 80 4.38 -12.56 7.23
C THR A 80 5.73 -13.12 6.80
N GLU A 81 5.83 -14.44 6.67
CA GLU A 81 7.04 -15.13 6.26
C GLU A 81 6.80 -15.85 4.92
N ILE A 82 7.77 -15.77 4.03
CA ILE A 82 7.79 -16.52 2.77
C ILE A 82 9.17 -17.10 2.52
N ASP A 83 9.21 -18.40 2.24
CA ASP A 83 10.43 -19.12 1.86
C ASP A 83 10.45 -19.29 0.33
N PHE A 84 11.58 -18.97 -0.31
CA PHE A 84 11.80 -19.22 -1.73
C PHE A 84 13.25 -19.61 -2.00
N MET A 85 13.46 -20.36 -3.08
CA MET A 85 14.79 -20.80 -3.50
C MET A 85 15.39 -19.81 -4.50
N MET A 86 16.64 -19.41 -4.28
CA MET A 86 17.40 -18.57 -5.20
C MET A 86 18.85 -19.04 -5.23
N ASN A 87 19.38 -19.38 -6.41
CA ASN A 87 20.76 -19.84 -6.59
C ASN A 87 21.17 -20.97 -5.62
N ASN A 88 20.33 -22.01 -5.50
CA ASN A 88 20.53 -23.15 -4.59
C ASN A 88 20.61 -22.78 -3.09
N ARG A 89 20.03 -21.64 -2.71
CA ARG A 89 19.90 -21.20 -1.31
C ARG A 89 18.43 -20.98 -0.99
N ILE A 90 18.04 -21.33 0.23
CA ILE A 90 16.72 -20.97 0.74
C ILE A 90 16.83 -19.57 1.32
N ILE A 91 16.02 -18.66 0.76
CA ILE A 91 15.81 -17.32 1.29
C ILE A 91 14.47 -17.32 2.01
N ARG A 92 14.54 -16.94 3.28
CA ARG A 92 13.39 -16.70 4.14
C ARG A 92 13.19 -15.22 4.29
N MET A 93 12.13 -14.71 3.69
CA MET A 93 11.80 -13.29 3.69
C MET A 93 10.67 -13.01 4.66
N PHE A 94 10.88 -12.04 5.54
CA PHE A 94 9.88 -11.52 6.45
C PHE A 94 9.38 -10.18 5.94
N ASP A 95 8.07 -10.08 5.74
CA ASP A 95 7.36 -8.83 5.49
C ASP A 95 6.76 -8.30 6.78
N VAL A 96 7.18 -7.10 7.18
CA VAL A 96 6.70 -6.48 8.41
C VAL A 96 6.11 -5.10 8.11
N GLY A 97 4.93 -4.85 8.65
CA GLY A 97 4.25 -3.56 8.48
C GLY A 97 5.11 -2.38 8.94
N GLY A 98 5.17 -1.32 8.13
CA GLY A 98 5.94 -0.10 8.41
C GLY A 98 5.21 0.97 9.24
N GLN A 99 3.90 0.80 9.43
CA GLN A 99 3.06 1.74 10.20
C GLN A 99 3.47 1.82 11.66
N ARG A 100 3.29 2.99 12.30
CA ARG A 100 3.79 3.22 13.68
C ARG A 100 3.30 2.16 14.68
N SER A 101 2.06 1.67 14.51
CA SER A 101 1.47 0.62 15.35
C SER A 101 2.10 -0.76 15.15
N GLU A 102 2.75 -1.01 14.01
CA GLU A 102 3.38 -2.29 13.66
C GLU A 102 4.87 -2.33 14.03
N ARG A 103 5.54 -1.17 14.14
CA ARG A 103 7.00 -1.07 14.39
C ARG A 103 7.48 -1.77 15.66
N LYS A 104 6.65 -1.84 16.71
CA LYS A 104 7.01 -2.58 17.94
C LYS A 104 7.22 -4.07 17.68
N LYS A 105 6.63 -4.64 16.63
CA LYS A 105 6.73 -6.06 16.29
C LYS A 105 8.05 -6.42 15.61
N TRP A 106 8.73 -5.43 15.05
CA TRP A 106 9.97 -5.62 14.27
C TRP A 106 11.03 -6.40 15.06
N ILE A 107 11.19 -6.11 16.36
CA ILE A 107 12.19 -6.79 17.20
C ILE A 107 12.08 -8.32 17.18
N HIS A 108 10.90 -8.88 16.93
CA HIS A 108 10.68 -10.33 16.90
C HIS A 108 11.25 -11.05 15.68
N CYS A 109 11.63 -10.34 14.62
CA CYS A 109 12.15 -10.94 13.40
C CYS A 109 13.63 -10.61 13.10
N PHE A 110 14.30 -9.81 13.95
CA PHE A 110 15.70 -9.39 13.73
C PHE A 110 16.77 -10.45 14.07
N GLU A 111 16.43 -11.53 14.78
CA GLU A 111 17.41 -12.56 15.13
C GLU A 111 17.87 -13.35 13.89
N GLY A 112 19.18 -13.41 13.61
CA GLY A 112 19.71 -14.16 12.47
C GLY A 112 19.38 -13.56 11.10
N VAL A 113 19.08 -12.26 11.03
CA VAL A 113 18.91 -11.53 9.76
C VAL A 113 20.23 -11.39 9.03
N THR A 114 20.25 -11.85 7.77
CA THR A 114 21.41 -11.73 6.89
C THR A 114 21.43 -10.37 6.20
N SER A 115 20.26 -9.85 5.83
CA SER A 115 20.15 -8.58 5.11
C SER A 115 18.82 -7.89 5.39
N VAL A 116 18.83 -6.56 5.35
CA VAL A 116 17.64 -5.71 5.49
C VAL A 116 17.42 -4.98 4.17
N ILE A 117 16.21 -5.07 3.62
CA ILE A 117 15.78 -4.29 2.47
C ILE A 117 14.89 -3.18 2.99
N PHE A 118 15.41 -1.95 2.90
CA PHE A 118 14.71 -0.76 3.32
C PHE A 118 14.08 -0.06 2.12
N CYS A 119 12.75 0.00 2.08
CA CYS A 119 12.00 0.62 1.00
C CYS A 119 11.60 2.05 1.38
N VAL A 120 11.79 3.00 0.45
CA VAL A 120 11.38 4.39 0.61
C VAL A 120 10.68 4.83 -0.67
N SER A 121 9.52 5.45 -0.53
CA SER A 121 8.89 6.13 -1.67
C SER A 121 9.59 7.46 -1.93
N LEU A 122 10.01 7.66 -3.18
CA LEU A 122 10.58 8.92 -3.63
C LEU A 122 9.51 9.91 -4.09
N SER A 123 8.33 9.44 -4.46
CA SER A 123 7.22 10.30 -4.90
C SER A 123 6.56 11.06 -3.75
N ASP A 124 6.71 10.57 -2.52
CA ASP A 124 5.94 11.09 -1.37
C ASP A 124 6.65 12.25 -0.68
N TYR A 125 7.65 12.87 -1.33
CA TYR A 125 8.50 13.91 -0.73
C TYR A 125 7.72 15.16 -0.31
N ASP A 126 6.57 15.43 -0.95
CA ASP A 126 5.68 16.57 -0.68
C ASP A 126 4.37 16.16 0.00
N GLN A 127 4.21 14.87 0.33
CA GLN A 127 3.02 14.34 0.99
C GLN A 127 3.12 14.38 2.53
N SER A 128 1.97 14.44 3.19
CA SER A 128 1.86 14.39 4.65
C SER A 128 1.46 13.00 5.15
N LEU A 129 1.95 12.60 6.32
CA LEU A 129 1.56 11.34 6.95
C LEU A 129 0.09 11.35 7.39
N LEU A 130 -0.70 10.40 6.89
CA LEU A 130 -2.11 10.20 7.29
C LEU A 130 -2.29 9.87 8.79
N GLU A 131 -1.25 9.33 9.44
CA GLU A 131 -1.28 8.94 10.86
C GLU A 131 -1.23 10.15 11.83
N GLU A 132 -0.99 11.38 11.35
CA GLU A 132 -0.95 12.59 12.20
C GLU A 132 -2.20 13.46 11.99
N THR A 133 -3.23 13.26 12.82
CA THR A 133 -4.40 14.15 12.92
C THR A 133 -4.22 15.31 13.90
N SER A 134 -3.03 15.48 14.50
CA SER A 134 -2.83 16.47 15.56
C SER A 134 -1.50 17.22 15.45
N HIS A 135 -1.64 18.53 15.29
CA HIS A 135 -0.66 19.62 15.49
C HIS A 135 0.15 20.07 14.25
N ARG A 136 -0.40 21.11 13.60
CA ARG A 136 0.27 21.99 12.65
C ARG A 136 1.43 22.73 13.35
N ASN A 137 2.63 22.17 13.32
CA ASN A 137 3.87 22.94 13.47
C ASN A 137 4.75 22.64 12.25
N VAL A 138 4.85 23.64 11.36
CA VAL A 138 5.26 23.54 9.95
C VAL A 138 6.78 23.39 9.75
N THR A 139 7.59 23.25 10.81
CA THR A 139 9.04 23.49 10.68
C THR A 139 9.99 22.37 11.11
N SER A 140 9.54 21.21 11.61
CA SER A 140 10.49 20.16 12.07
C SER A 140 10.27 18.73 11.57
N LYS A 141 9.27 18.44 10.73
CA LYS A 141 8.84 17.06 10.47
C LYS A 141 8.84 16.64 9.00
N ARG A 142 9.86 17.04 8.22
CA ARG A 142 9.98 16.68 6.80
C ARG A 142 10.84 15.44 6.51
N ALA A 143 11.53 14.89 7.52
CA ALA A 143 12.48 13.78 7.34
C ALA A 143 12.02 12.42 7.92
N GLU A 144 10.90 12.38 8.65
CA GLU A 144 10.31 11.10 9.08
C GLU A 144 9.33 10.63 8.01
N GLY A 145 9.87 10.19 6.86
CA GLY A 145 9.10 9.76 5.70
C GLY A 145 8.06 8.69 6.06
N GLN A 146 7.08 8.53 5.19
CA GLN A 146 6.13 7.42 5.22
C GLN A 146 6.94 6.12 5.19
N TRP A 147 7.05 5.44 6.34
CA TRP A 147 7.82 4.20 6.42
C TRP A 147 7.04 3.14 5.66
N HIS A 148 7.51 2.88 4.45
CA HIS A 148 7.05 1.80 3.60
C HIS A 148 7.42 0.46 4.26
N PRO A 149 6.75 -0.65 3.91
CA PRO A 149 7.05 -1.95 4.50
C PRO A 149 8.55 -2.25 4.43
N VAL A 150 9.10 -2.69 5.55
CA VAL A 150 10.49 -3.14 5.62
C VAL A 150 10.50 -4.64 5.41
N LYS A 151 11.33 -5.09 4.46
CA LYS A 151 11.53 -6.51 4.21
C LYS A 151 12.85 -6.93 4.86
N LEU A 152 12.81 -8.00 5.65
CA LEU A 152 14.00 -8.59 6.25
C LEU A 152 14.25 -9.93 5.58
N ALA A 153 15.50 -10.22 5.22
CA ALA A 153 15.88 -11.47 4.59
C ALA A 153 16.84 -12.26 5.49
N LYS A 154 16.49 -13.51 5.74
CA LYS A 154 17.38 -14.52 6.33
C LYS A 154 17.76 -15.50 5.23
N THR A 155 19.05 -15.77 5.11
CA THR A 155 19.56 -16.79 4.18
C THR A 155 20.04 -17.98 4.97
N THR A 156 19.57 -19.17 4.61
CA THR A 156 20.10 -20.43 5.14
C THR A 156 20.77 -21.18 4.01
N GLN A 157 22.05 -21.56 4.19
CA GLN A 157 22.70 -22.50 3.29
C GLN A 157 22.03 -23.87 3.45
N LEU A 158 21.63 -24.48 2.34
CA LEU A 158 21.32 -25.90 2.32
C LEU A 158 22.60 -26.63 2.77
N ARG A 159 22.50 -27.40 3.86
CA ARG A 159 23.57 -28.34 4.21
C ARG A 159 23.60 -29.40 3.12
N GLU A 160 24.76 -29.58 2.50
CA GLU A 160 25.06 -30.71 1.61
C GLU A 160 24.90 -32.04 2.35
#